data_AF-A0A919P514-F1
#
_entry.id   AF-A0A919P514-F1
#
_cell.length_a   1.000
_cell.length_b   1.000
_cell.length_c   1.000
_cell.angle_alpha   90.00
_cell.angle_beta   90.00
_cell.angle_gamma   90.00
#
_symmetry.space_group_name_H-M   'P 1'
#
loop_
_entity.id
_entity.type
_entity.pdbx_description
1 polymer ?
#
loop_
_entity_poly.entity_id
_entity_poly.type
_entity_poly.pdbx_seq_one_letter_code
_entity_poly.pdbx_strand_id
1 'polypeptide(L)'
;MSNEEQGTPPPQTVPDWARRIVPGTFDRRVLQHTFWLSVRGEVQALDELSTSDLLCIVDGLGKQAVWLYGCELIDTYIGLRIAHEQGHASREELLADLGLPTIVDLSASEWLETTTLIRAVRRHLQDRE
;
A
#
# COMPACT_ATOMS: atom_id res chain seq x y z
N MET A 1 -21.08 -24.63 -24.75
CA MET A 1 -19.99 -24.63 -23.77
C MET A 1 -19.00 -23.58 -24.25
N SER A 2 -19.14 -22.34 -23.76
CA SER A 2 -18.25 -21.24 -24.11
C SER A 2 -17.13 -21.23 -23.08
N ASN A 3 -15.90 -21.47 -23.52
CA ASN A 3 -14.72 -21.28 -22.69
C ASN A 3 -14.66 -19.80 -22.32
N GLU A 4 -14.78 -19.50 -21.02
CA GLU A 4 -14.36 -18.23 -20.47
C GLU A 4 -12.85 -18.12 -20.71
N GLU A 5 -12.46 -17.18 -21.59
CA GLU A 5 -11.10 -16.69 -21.64
C GLU A 5 -10.77 -16.17 -20.25
N GLN A 6 -10.03 -16.96 -19.48
CA GLN A 6 -9.31 -16.48 -18.30
C GLN A 6 -8.35 -15.40 -18.79
N GLY A 7 -8.83 -14.15 -18.77
CA GLY A 7 -8.06 -12.98 -19.14
C GLY A 7 -6.80 -12.97 -18.28
N THR A 8 -5.65 -13.11 -18.92
CA THR A 8 -4.34 -12.93 -18.29
C THR A 8 -4.38 -11.61 -17.51
N PRO A 9 -4.06 -11.58 -16.20
CA PRO A 9 -4.03 -10.32 -15.47
C PRO A 9 -3.10 -9.36 -16.21
N PRO A 10 -3.48 -8.07 -16.35
CA PRO A 10 -2.66 -7.12 -17.07
C PRO A 10 -1.26 -7.09 -16.45
N PRO A 11 -0.20 -6.99 -17.27
CA PRO A 11 1.16 -6.93 -16.74
C PRO A 11 1.24 -5.78 -15.74
N GLN A 12 1.75 -6.08 -14.53
CA GLN A 12 1.95 -5.04 -13.52
C GLN A 12 2.97 -4.02 -14.08
N THR A 13 2.48 -2.86 -14.51
CA THR A 13 3.34 -1.79 -14.97
C THR A 13 4.09 -1.22 -13.76
N VAL A 14 5.35 -1.60 -13.62
CA VAL A 14 6.25 -1.07 -12.58
C VAL A 14 6.41 0.45 -12.78
N PRO A 15 6.00 1.28 -11.81
CA PRO A 15 6.13 2.73 -11.90
C PRO A 15 7.59 3.19 -12.04
N ASP A 16 7.82 4.31 -12.73
CA ASP A 16 9.18 4.86 -12.91
C ASP A 16 9.89 5.18 -11.60
N TRP A 17 9.14 5.58 -10.56
CA TRP A 17 9.72 5.89 -9.27
C TRP A 17 10.35 4.65 -8.61
N ALA A 18 9.73 3.47 -8.78
CA ALA A 18 10.19 2.22 -8.19
C ALA A 18 11.53 1.78 -8.79
N ARG A 19 11.78 2.13 -10.05
CA ARG A 19 13.04 1.84 -10.76
C ARG A 19 14.21 2.73 -10.35
N ARG A 20 13.95 3.79 -9.58
CA ARG A 20 14.96 4.79 -9.18
C ARG A 20 15.36 4.67 -7.71
N ILE A 21 14.86 3.65 -7.02
CA ILE A 21 15.11 3.45 -5.59
C ILE A 21 16.51 2.93 -5.36
N VAL A 22 17.19 3.55 -4.41
CA VAL A 22 18.56 3.17 -4.02
C VAL A 22 18.46 1.97 -3.06
N PRO A 23 19.34 0.96 -3.20
CA PRO A 23 19.40 -0.15 -2.25
C PRO A 23 19.49 0.34 -0.79
N GLY A 24 18.80 -0.36 0.11
CA GLY A 24 18.72 -0.01 1.53
C GLY A 24 17.76 1.14 1.87
N THR A 25 17.09 1.74 0.88
CA THR A 25 16.06 2.76 1.12
C THR A 25 14.66 2.16 1.01
N PHE A 26 13.76 2.67 1.84
CA PHE A 26 12.35 2.32 1.80
C PHE A 26 11.54 3.50 1.27
N ASP A 27 10.81 3.28 0.18
CA ASP A 27 9.86 4.25 -0.35
C ASP A 27 8.44 3.83 0.01
N ARG A 28 7.83 4.58 0.90
CA ARG A 28 6.48 4.36 1.44
C ARG A 28 5.38 4.33 0.38
N ARG A 29 5.61 4.83 -0.84
CA ARG A 29 4.65 4.66 -1.95
C ARG A 29 4.37 3.20 -2.25
N VAL A 30 5.31 2.30 -1.96
CA VAL A 30 5.14 0.84 -2.12
C VAL A 30 3.90 0.30 -1.40
N LEU A 31 3.48 0.93 -0.29
CA LEU A 31 2.28 0.54 0.46
C LEU A 31 1.00 0.61 -0.38
N GLN A 32 0.98 1.44 -1.43
CA GLN A 32 -0.17 1.64 -2.31
C GLN A 32 -0.15 0.73 -3.56
N HIS A 33 0.77 -0.24 -3.63
CA HIS A 33 0.95 -1.11 -4.78
C HIS A 33 0.88 -2.60 -4.43
N THR A 34 0.79 -3.45 -5.46
CA THR A 34 0.69 -4.91 -5.37
C THR A 34 2.01 -5.62 -5.73
N PHE A 35 3.14 -4.97 -5.46
CA PHE A 35 4.48 -5.50 -5.61
C PHE A 35 5.33 -5.10 -4.40
N TRP A 36 6.42 -5.82 -4.16
CA TRP A 36 7.39 -5.50 -3.12
C TRP A 36 8.67 -4.91 -3.71
N LEU A 37 9.34 -4.08 -2.91
CA LEU A 37 10.68 -3.58 -3.21
C LEU A 37 11.67 -4.22 -2.25
N SER A 38 12.56 -5.04 -2.79
CA SER A 38 13.58 -5.68 -1.99
C SER A 38 14.59 -4.67 -1.46
N VAL A 39 15.36 -5.05 -0.43
CA VAL A 39 16.47 -4.24 0.09
C VAL A 39 17.53 -3.92 -0.98
N ARG A 40 17.57 -4.69 -2.08
CA ARG A 40 18.46 -4.47 -3.22
C ARG A 40 17.90 -3.46 -4.23
N GLY A 41 16.72 -2.88 -3.98
CA GLY A 41 16.04 -2.00 -4.93
C GLY A 41 15.40 -2.76 -6.10
N GLU A 42 15.17 -4.07 -5.95
CA GLU A 42 14.55 -4.89 -6.99
C GLU A 42 13.04 -4.92 -6.77
N VAL A 43 12.28 -4.76 -7.86
CA VAL A 43 10.83 -4.89 -7.84
C VAL A 43 10.50 -6.37 -7.97
N GLN A 44 9.76 -6.90 -7.00
CA GLN A 44 9.37 -8.32 -6.94
C GLN A 44 7.85 -8.41 -6.92
N ALA A 45 7.30 -9.24 -7.82
CA ALA A 45 5.88 -9.54 -7.78
C ALA A 45 5.57 -10.42 -6.57
N LEU A 46 4.40 -10.24 -5.94
CA LEU A 46 4.08 -10.91 -4.69
C LEU A 46 3.88 -12.43 -4.84
N ASP A 47 3.51 -12.89 -6.02
CA ASP A 47 3.37 -14.30 -6.38
C ASP A 47 4.72 -15.03 -6.47
N GLU A 48 5.80 -14.32 -6.81
CA GLU A 48 7.16 -14.85 -6.87
C GLU A 48 7.82 -15.00 -5.49
N LEU A 49 7.27 -14.34 -4.46
CA LEU A 49 7.81 -14.37 -3.09
C LEU A 49 7.43 -15.65 -2.36
N SER A 50 8.35 -16.18 -1.55
CA SER A 50 8.02 -17.33 -0.68
C SER A 50 7.06 -16.93 0.44
N THR A 51 6.38 -17.90 1.05
CA THR A 51 5.50 -17.64 2.21
C THR A 51 6.29 -17.00 3.37
N SER A 52 7.55 -17.40 3.55
CA SER A 52 8.44 -16.79 4.55
C SER A 52 8.73 -15.33 4.24
N ASP A 53 8.93 -14.96 2.98
CA ASP A 53 9.18 -13.57 2.57
C ASP A 53 7.95 -12.70 2.82
N LEU A 54 6.76 -13.21 2.46
CA LEU A 54 5.49 -12.52 2.70
C LEU A 54 5.24 -12.27 4.20
N LEU A 55 5.50 -13.27 5.05
CA LEU A 55 5.41 -13.11 6.51
C LEU A 55 6.43 -12.10 7.04
N CYS A 56 7.65 -12.09 6.49
CA CYS A 56 8.70 -11.15 6.86
C CYS A 56 8.31 -9.70 6.49
N ILE A 57 7.65 -9.50 5.34
CA ILE A 57 7.11 -8.19 4.94
C ILE A 57 6.07 -7.71 5.96
N VAL A 58 5.11 -8.56 6.32
CA VAL A 58 4.05 -8.21 7.30
C VAL A 58 4.66 -7.85 8.65
N ASP A 59 5.57 -8.66 9.17
CA ASP A 59 6.24 -8.42 10.46
C ASP A 59 7.09 -7.14 10.42
N GLY A 60 7.87 -6.94 9.35
CA GLY A 60 8.72 -5.77 9.16
C GLY A 60 7.92 -4.47 9.08
N LEU A 61 6.85 -4.45 8.28
CA LEU A 61 5.96 -3.30 8.18
C LEU A 61 5.19 -3.06 9.49
N GLY A 62 4.75 -4.12 10.17
CA GLY A 62 4.10 -4.03 11.48
C GLY A 62 4.96 -3.35 12.52
N LYS A 63 6.26 -3.66 12.57
CA LYS A 63 7.23 -3.00 13.47
C LYS A 63 7.42 -1.52 13.18
N GLN A 64 7.19 -1.09 11.94
CA GLN A 64 7.33 0.31 11.50
C GLN A 64 5.99 1.04 11.39
N ALA A 65 4.87 0.39 11.74
CA ALA A 65 3.52 0.91 11.49
C ALA A 65 3.32 2.32 12.04
N VAL A 66 3.78 2.59 13.27
CA VAL A 66 3.65 3.91 13.92
C VAL A 66 4.37 5.01 13.15
N TRP A 67 5.60 4.74 12.69
CA TRP A 67 6.37 5.72 11.93
C TRP A 67 5.74 5.97 10.56
N LEU A 68 5.34 4.91 9.86
CA LEU A 68 4.68 4.99 8.55
C LEU A 68 3.36 5.76 8.64
N TYR A 69 2.55 5.46 9.65
CA TYR A 69 1.29 6.14 9.93
C TYR A 69 1.51 7.63 10.21
N GLY A 70 2.53 7.98 11.01
CA GLY A 70 2.90 9.37 11.26
C GLY A 70 3.25 10.13 9.97
N CYS A 71 3.98 9.51 9.04
CA CYS A 71 4.25 10.10 7.74
C CYS A 71 2.98 10.32 6.92
N GLU A 72 2.07 9.33 6.90
CA GLU A 72 0.80 9.43 6.16
C GLU A 72 -0.11 10.53 6.73
N LEU A 73 -0.15 10.69 8.06
CA LEU A 73 -0.88 11.79 8.71
C LEU A 73 -0.36 13.16 8.26
N ILE A 74 0.97 13.32 8.16
CA ILE A 74 1.59 14.57 7.68
C ILE A 74 1.19 14.84 6.21
N ASP A 75 1.28 13.84 5.34
CA ASP A 75 0.87 14.02 3.94
C ASP A 75 -0.62 14.32 3.82
N THR A 76 -1.45 13.64 4.61
CA THR A 76 -2.89 13.87 4.64
C THR A 76 -3.19 15.31 5.06
N TYR A 77 -2.51 15.81 6.10
CA TYR A 77 -2.63 17.20 6.52
C TYR A 77 -2.20 18.19 5.42
N ILE A 78 -1.08 17.93 4.74
CA ILE A 78 -0.63 18.76 3.61
C ILE A 78 -1.65 18.72 2.47
N GLY A 79 -2.18 17.54 2.14
CA GLY A 79 -3.19 17.35 1.11
C GLY A 79 -4.49 18.09 1.42
N LEU A 80 -4.94 18.06 2.69
CA LEU A 80 -6.09 18.83 3.17
C LEU A 80 -5.88 20.33 2.98
N ARG A 81 -4.71 20.85 3.38
CA ARG A 81 -4.36 22.26 3.22
C ARG A 81 -4.38 22.68 1.75
N ILE A 82 -3.80 21.89 0.86
CA ILE A 82 -3.78 22.17 -0.58
C ILE A 82 -5.20 22.11 -1.17
N ALA A 83 -6.00 21.10 -0.82
CA ALA A 83 -7.37 20.95 -1.30
C ALA A 83 -8.24 22.15 -0.88
N HIS A 84 -8.11 22.58 0.38
CA HIS A 84 -8.79 23.77 0.89
C HIS A 84 -8.39 25.04 0.14
N GLU A 85 -7.09 25.25 -0.11
CA GLU A 85 -6.59 26.40 -0.87
C GLU A 85 -7.07 26.40 -2.34
N GLN A 86 -7.33 25.22 -2.92
CA GLN A 86 -7.85 25.04 -4.28
C GLN A 86 -9.39 25.04 -4.34
N GLY A 87 -10.09 25.05 -3.20
CA GLY A 87 -11.55 24.94 -3.14
C GLY A 87 -12.09 23.57 -3.57
N HIS A 88 -11.30 22.51 -3.46
CA HIS A 88 -11.70 21.14 -3.75
C HIS A 88 -11.94 20.35 -2.47
N ALA A 89 -12.88 19.41 -2.51
CA ALA A 89 -13.04 18.44 -1.43
C ALA A 89 -11.84 17.47 -1.39
N SER A 90 -11.26 17.33 -0.21
CA SER A 90 -10.22 16.35 0.07
C SER A 90 -10.81 14.94 0.26
N ARG A 91 -9.95 13.92 0.21
CA ARG A 91 -10.35 12.54 0.54
C ARG A 91 -10.93 12.44 1.95
N GLU A 92 -10.32 13.06 2.95
CA GLU A 92 -10.79 12.92 4.33
C GLU A 92 -12.13 13.62 4.55
N GLU A 93 -12.36 14.77 3.91
CA GLU A 93 -13.68 15.42 3.94
C GLU A 93 -14.75 14.54 3.30
N LEU A 94 -14.44 13.91 2.15
CA LEU A 94 -15.37 12.97 1.51
C LEU A 94 -15.65 11.75 2.39
N LEU A 95 -14.63 11.20 3.06
CA LEU A 95 -14.81 10.07 3.99
C LEU A 95 -15.69 10.49 5.18
N ALA A 96 -15.45 11.66 5.76
CA ALA A 96 -16.24 12.20 6.85
C ALA A 96 -17.70 12.46 6.43
N ASP A 97 -17.93 13.03 5.26
CA ASP A 97 -19.27 13.29 4.70
C ASP A 97 -20.06 11.99 4.45
N LEU A 98 -19.37 10.90 4.12
CA LEU A 98 -19.96 9.57 3.94
C LEU A 98 -20.12 8.80 5.28
N GLY A 99 -19.69 9.36 6.40
CA GLY A 99 -19.67 8.68 7.70
C GLY A 99 -18.71 7.48 7.72
N LEU A 100 -17.69 7.49 6.87
CA LEU A 100 -16.66 6.45 6.81
C LEU A 100 -15.46 6.82 7.69
N PRO A 101 -14.71 5.84 8.20
CA PRO A 101 -13.51 6.10 8.97
C PRO A 101 -12.50 6.92 8.18
N THR A 102 -12.04 8.00 8.79
CA THR A 102 -10.92 8.83 8.34
C THR A 102 -9.60 8.27 8.88
N ILE A 103 -8.47 8.76 8.39
CA ILE A 103 -7.16 8.30 8.86
C ILE A 103 -6.98 8.52 10.38
N VAL A 104 -7.61 9.55 10.95
CA VAL A 104 -7.49 9.88 12.39
C VAL A 104 -8.35 8.98 13.27
N ASP A 105 -9.29 8.25 12.69
CA ASP A 105 -10.14 7.28 13.40
C ASP A 105 -9.46 5.91 13.56
N LEU A 106 -8.34 5.69 12.86
CA LEU A 106 -7.62 4.41 12.82
C LEU A 106 -6.36 4.45 13.69
N SER A 107 -6.08 3.35 14.38
CA SER A 107 -4.72 3.11 14.90
C SER A 107 -3.73 2.86 13.76
N ALA A 108 -2.43 3.02 14.03
CA ALA A 108 -1.38 2.75 13.05
C ALA A 108 -1.43 1.33 12.47
N SER A 109 -1.78 0.35 13.30
CA SER A 109 -1.94 -1.04 12.86
C SER A 109 -3.17 -1.23 11.98
N GLU A 110 -4.31 -0.65 12.36
CA GLU A 110 -5.53 -0.71 11.54
C GLU A 110 -5.33 -0.02 10.19
N TRP A 111 -4.71 1.16 10.19
CA TRP A 111 -4.33 1.87 8.96
C TRP A 111 -3.44 1.02 8.06
N LEU A 112 -2.41 0.38 8.62
CA LEU A 112 -1.49 -0.46 7.84
C LEU A 112 -2.24 -1.61 7.13
N GLU A 113 -3.21 -2.23 7.81
CA GLU A 113 -4.07 -3.27 7.23
C GLU A 113 -5.01 -2.75 6.13
N THR A 114 -5.24 -1.43 6.02
CA THR A 114 -5.99 -0.84 4.90
C THR A 114 -5.16 -0.67 3.63
N THR A 115 -3.82 -0.71 3.73
CA THR A 115 -2.93 -0.47 2.59
C THR A 115 -3.05 -1.56 1.52
N THR A 116 -2.92 -1.16 0.25
CA THR A 116 -3.02 -2.08 -0.89
C THR A 116 -2.03 -3.23 -0.77
N LEU A 117 -0.80 -2.95 -0.36
CA LEU A 117 0.25 -3.95 -0.22
C LEU A 117 -0.11 -5.02 0.82
N ILE A 118 -0.50 -4.62 2.04
CA ILE A 118 -0.81 -5.57 3.10
C ILE A 118 -2.02 -6.41 2.72
N ARG A 119 -3.07 -5.81 2.15
CA ARG A 119 -4.24 -6.57 1.69
C ARG A 119 -3.88 -7.58 0.60
N ALA A 120 -2.99 -7.23 -0.32
CA ALA A 120 -2.50 -8.15 -1.35
C ALA A 120 -1.66 -9.28 -0.75
N VAL A 121 -0.73 -8.98 0.17
CA VAL A 121 0.09 -9.97 0.86
C VAL A 121 -0.78 -10.95 1.67
N ARG A 122 -1.78 -10.45 2.40
CA ARG A 122 -2.71 -11.29 3.16
C ARG A 122 -3.50 -12.25 2.26
N ARG A 123 -3.95 -11.79 1.09
CA ARG A 123 -4.61 -12.64 0.10
C ARG A 123 -3.67 -13.76 -0.38
N HIS A 124 -2.43 -13.42 -0.75
CA HIS A 124 -1.45 -14.43 -1.16
C HIS A 124 -1.10 -15.43 -0.07
N LEU A 125 -1.13 -15.03 1.20
CA LEU A 125 -0.95 -15.96 2.32
C LEU A 125 -2.15 -16.91 2.47
N GLN A 126 -3.38 -16.39 2.38
CA GLN A 126 -4.60 -17.20 2.45
C GLN A 126 -4.69 -18.23 1.31
N ASP A 127 -4.25 -17.87 0.10
CA ASP A 127 -4.28 -18.77 -1.06
C ASP A 127 -3.27 -19.94 -0.96
N ARG A 128 -2.37 -19.91 0.03
CA ARG A 128 -1.29 -20.90 0.24
C ARG A 128 -1.51 -21.82 1.44
N GLU A 129 -2.54 -21.56 2.24
CA GLU A 129 -3.00 -22.43 3.34
C GLU A 129 -3.88 -23.56 2.80
#